data_AF-A0A932JPA4-F1
#
_entry.id   AF-A0A932JPA4-F1
#
_cell.length_a   1.000
_cell.length_b   1.000
_cell.length_c   1.000
_cell.angle_alpha   90.00
_cell.angle_beta   90.00
_cell.angle_gamma   90.00
#
_symmetry.space_group_name_H-M   'P 1'
#
loop_
_entity.id
_entity.type
_entity.pdbx_description
1 polymer ?
#
loop_
_entity_poly.entity_id
_entity_poly.type
_entity_poly.pdbx_seq_one_letter_code
_entity_poly.pdbx_strand_id
1 'polypeptide(L)'
;MRRAAAAALALAWLAAACKVRPAPVPPAPVPAAGRLALLEDVLQAKNDNDPRLDSAFSALSEEEKIQFRAKYRAMPAESRNERGTVVYLLGQNLASADDWGFLREVAGEEPCLSLLACTKGGRAGPGDEVTLAYPALVALKRAEAALEAGESVAEARAVIAAAEAAGAPAAARLAERLQKRFP
;
A
#
# COMPACT_ATOMS: atom_id res chain seq x y z
N MET A 1 49.80 30.80 -52.04
CA MET A 1 49.37 32.16 -51.62
C MET A 1 47.87 32.14 -51.38
N ARG A 2 47.41 32.84 -50.32
CA ARG A 2 46.02 33.00 -49.84
C ARG A 2 45.50 31.85 -48.96
N ARG A 3 44.86 32.07 -47.82
CA ARG A 3 44.93 33.08 -46.73
C ARG A 3 44.01 32.49 -45.65
N ALA A 4 44.46 32.47 -44.41
CA ALA A 4 43.68 32.06 -43.25
C ALA A 4 42.50 33.03 -43.00
N ALA A 5 41.35 32.50 -42.60
CA ALA A 5 40.25 33.22 -41.98
C ALA A 5 39.98 32.50 -40.64
N ALA A 6 40.55 33.00 -39.54
CA ALA A 6 39.88 33.92 -38.62
C ALA A 6 38.71 33.25 -37.88
N ALA A 7 39.06 32.43 -36.89
CA ALA A 7 38.16 31.98 -35.84
C ALA A 7 38.34 32.89 -34.62
N ALA A 8 37.36 33.76 -34.36
CA ALA A 8 37.16 34.40 -33.07
C ALA A 8 35.83 35.16 -33.09
N LEU A 9 34.82 34.67 -32.39
CA LEU A 9 33.80 35.54 -31.80
C LEU A 9 33.09 34.83 -30.64
N ALA A 10 33.46 35.30 -29.45
CA ALA A 10 32.60 35.53 -28.29
C ALA A 10 31.94 34.31 -27.63
N LEU A 11 32.71 33.63 -26.79
CA LEU A 11 32.21 33.09 -25.52
C LEU A 11 31.83 34.25 -24.60
N ALA A 12 30.53 34.56 -24.53
CA ALA A 12 29.96 35.30 -23.41
C ALA A 12 28.47 34.96 -23.36
N TRP A 13 27.94 34.80 -22.14
CA TRP A 13 26.55 34.46 -21.78
C TRP A 13 26.27 32.98 -21.55
N LEU A 14 26.67 32.49 -20.36
CA LEU A 14 25.92 31.50 -19.59
C LEU A 14 26.42 31.48 -18.13
N ALA A 15 26.27 32.61 -17.45
CA ALA A 15 26.32 32.66 -15.98
C ALA A 15 24.92 33.03 -15.46
N ALA A 16 23.92 32.24 -15.86
CA ALA A 16 22.60 32.30 -15.25
C ALA A 16 22.70 31.68 -13.85
N ALA A 17 22.57 32.53 -12.85
CA ALA A 17 22.56 32.23 -11.42
C ALA A 17 21.94 30.86 -11.09
N CYS A 18 22.79 29.87 -10.76
CA CYS A 18 22.41 28.72 -9.95
C CYS A 18 22.09 29.23 -8.54
N LYS A 19 20.88 29.78 -8.36
CA LYS A 19 20.31 30.01 -7.04
C LYS A 19 19.98 28.63 -6.49
N VAL A 20 20.94 28.04 -5.77
CA VAL A 20 20.77 26.76 -5.07
C VAL A 20 19.54 26.93 -4.18
N ARG A 21 18.42 26.32 -4.58
CA ARG A 21 17.26 26.23 -3.70
C ARG A 21 17.71 25.39 -2.50
N PRO A 22 17.57 25.88 -1.26
CA PRO A 22 17.82 25.03 -0.11
C PRO A 22 16.95 23.78 -0.27
N ALA A 23 17.56 22.60 -0.10
CA ALA A 23 16.83 21.35 -0.10
C ALA A 23 15.69 21.46 0.93
N PRO A 24 14.48 20.96 0.62
CA PRO A 24 13.41 20.92 1.60
C PRO A 24 13.92 20.19 2.84
N VAL A 25 13.86 20.86 4.00
CA VAL A 25 14.19 20.25 5.28
C VAL A 25 13.21 19.09 5.48
N PRO A 26 13.69 17.85 5.72
CA PRO A 26 12.79 16.74 5.95
C PRO A 26 11.90 17.07 7.16
N PRO A 27 10.58 16.80 7.10
CA PRO A 27 9.70 17.03 8.22
C PRO A 27 10.21 16.25 9.43
N ALA A 28 10.10 16.87 10.62
CA ALA A 28 10.46 16.21 11.87
C ALA A 28 9.68 14.88 12.01
N PRO A 29 10.30 13.82 12.56
CA PRO A 29 9.61 12.55 12.76
C PRO A 29 8.37 12.76 13.63
N VAL A 30 7.21 12.31 13.13
CA VAL A 30 5.96 12.36 13.88
C VAL A 30 6.09 11.45 15.11
N PRO A 31 5.83 11.94 16.34
CA PRO A 31 5.86 11.11 17.53
C PRO A 31 4.88 9.93 17.40
N ALA A 32 5.19 8.79 18.01
CA ALA A 32 4.37 7.57 17.92
C ALA A 32 2.90 7.81 18.31
N ALA A 33 2.65 8.57 19.39
CA ALA A 33 1.31 8.96 19.83
C ALA A 33 0.54 9.82 18.79
N GLY A 34 1.24 10.45 17.85
CA GLY A 34 0.65 11.23 16.76
C GLY A 34 0.32 10.42 15.51
N ARG A 35 0.85 9.20 15.35
CA ARG A 35 0.65 8.43 14.11
C ARG A 35 -0.75 7.85 13.98
N LEU A 36 -1.36 7.41 15.08
CA LEU A 36 -2.75 6.96 15.06
C LEU A 36 -3.71 8.11 14.70
N ALA A 37 -3.52 9.28 15.32
CA ALA A 37 -4.31 10.47 14.98
C ALA A 37 -4.09 10.89 13.52
N LEU A 38 -2.85 10.88 13.04
CA LEU A 38 -2.55 11.14 11.63
C LEU A 38 -3.22 10.15 10.69
N LEU A 39 -3.22 8.85 11.04
CA LEU A 39 -3.94 7.84 10.26
C LEU A 39 -5.44 8.17 10.23
N GLU A 40 -6.04 8.50 11.37
CA GLU A 40 -7.45 8.89 11.42
C GLU A 40 -7.75 10.11 10.54
N ASP A 41 -6.90 11.13 10.56
CA ASP A 41 -7.02 12.31 9.70
C ASP A 41 -6.97 11.93 8.21
N VAL A 42 -6.01 11.08 7.81
CA VAL A 42 -5.89 10.62 6.41
C VAL A 42 -7.10 9.81 5.98
N LEU A 43 -7.57 8.89 6.84
CA LEU A 43 -8.74 8.06 6.57
C LEU A 43 -10.02 8.89 6.48
N GLN A 44 -10.17 9.93 7.30
CA GLN A 44 -11.29 10.86 7.23
C GLN A 44 -11.25 11.72 5.97
N ALA A 45 -10.06 12.16 5.56
CA ALA A 45 -9.87 12.92 4.33
C ALA A 45 -10.10 12.10 3.04
N LYS A 46 -10.18 10.76 3.15
CA LYS A 46 -10.29 9.83 2.02
C LYS A 46 -9.23 10.07 0.94
N ASN A 47 -8.02 10.42 1.37
CA ASN A 47 -6.91 10.71 0.48
C ASN A 47 -5.87 9.58 0.54
N ASP A 48 -6.06 8.54 -0.25
CA ASP A 48 -5.14 7.39 -0.30
C ASP A 48 -3.78 7.72 -0.96
N ASN A 49 -3.64 8.92 -1.54
CA ASN A 49 -2.39 9.45 -2.09
C ASN A 49 -1.74 10.50 -1.17
N ASP A 50 -2.10 10.53 0.11
CA ASP A 50 -1.51 11.48 1.05
C ASP A 50 0.00 11.23 1.19
N PRO A 51 0.87 12.21 0.88
CA PRO A 51 2.34 12.02 0.91
C PRO A 51 2.87 11.73 2.32
N ARG A 52 2.06 11.95 3.37
CA ARG A 52 2.40 11.59 4.75
C ARG A 52 2.37 10.07 4.97
N LEU A 53 1.65 9.31 4.14
CA LEU A 53 1.56 7.84 4.24
C LEU A 53 2.92 7.17 4.08
N ASP A 54 3.74 7.63 3.15
CA ASP A 54 5.06 7.04 2.89
C ASP A 54 6.10 7.47 3.94
N SER A 55 6.03 8.72 4.39
CA SER A 55 7.05 9.30 5.27
C SER A 55 6.79 9.03 6.75
N ALA A 56 5.55 9.08 7.21
CA ALA A 56 5.22 8.98 8.63
C ALA A 56 5.06 7.54 9.14
N PHE A 57 4.86 6.56 8.24
CA PHE A 57 4.52 5.17 8.60
C PHE A 57 5.53 4.13 8.10
N SER A 58 6.72 4.56 7.64
CA SER A 58 7.77 3.69 7.10
C SER A 58 8.43 2.77 8.12
N ALA A 59 8.22 2.99 9.42
CA ALA A 59 8.78 2.17 10.50
C ALA A 59 7.83 2.17 11.71
N LEU A 60 6.74 1.39 11.60
CA LEU A 60 5.78 1.22 12.68
C LEU A 60 6.35 0.32 13.78
N SER A 61 6.21 0.74 15.04
CA SER A 61 6.48 -0.13 16.19
C SER A 61 5.40 -1.21 16.31
N GLU A 62 5.67 -2.27 17.06
CA GLU A 62 4.67 -3.31 17.29
C GLU A 62 3.43 -2.78 18.03
N GLU A 63 3.60 -1.84 18.97
CA GLU A 63 2.48 -1.17 19.63
C GLU A 63 1.61 -0.40 18.65
N GLU A 64 2.21 0.32 17.69
CA GLU A 64 1.48 1.05 16.65
C GLU A 64 0.75 0.09 15.71
N LYS A 65 1.39 -1.01 15.32
CA LYS A 65 0.74 -2.06 14.52
C LYS A 65 -0.45 -2.66 15.24
N ILE A 66 -0.34 -2.94 16.55
CA ILE A 66 -1.45 -3.42 17.38
C ILE A 66 -2.62 -2.42 17.33
N GLN A 67 -2.35 -1.13 17.50
CA GLN A 67 -3.37 -0.09 17.43
C GLN A 67 -4.04 -0.02 16.05
N PHE A 68 -3.27 -0.16 14.97
CA PHE A 68 -3.79 -0.10 13.61
C PHE A 68 -4.64 -1.32 13.27
N ARG A 69 -4.22 -2.53 13.68
CA ARG A 69 -5.01 -3.76 13.55
C ARG A 69 -6.30 -3.65 14.35
N ALA A 70 -6.25 -3.13 15.58
CA ALA A 70 -7.43 -2.90 16.40
C ALA A 70 -8.39 -1.89 15.72
N LYS A 71 -7.85 -0.80 15.17
CA LYS A 71 -8.63 0.18 14.41
C LYS A 71 -9.32 -0.44 13.21
N TYR A 72 -8.60 -1.24 12.42
CA TYR A 72 -9.15 -1.95 11.26
C TYR A 72 -10.30 -2.88 11.65
N ARG A 73 -10.10 -3.72 12.69
CA ARG A 73 -11.11 -4.67 13.18
C ARG A 73 -12.36 -3.97 13.75
N ALA A 74 -12.21 -2.79 14.33
CA ALA A 74 -13.33 -2.00 14.84
C ALA A 74 -14.20 -1.38 13.74
N MET A 75 -13.74 -1.36 12.47
CA MET A 75 -14.54 -0.83 11.37
C MET A 75 -15.62 -1.82 10.93
N PRO A 76 -16.80 -1.33 10.53
CA PRO A 76 -17.80 -2.13 9.83
C PRO A 76 -17.20 -2.75 8.55
N ALA A 77 -17.61 -3.96 8.19
CA ALA A 77 -17.06 -4.69 7.05
C ALA A 77 -17.18 -3.89 5.74
N GLU A 78 -18.32 -3.22 5.52
CA GLU A 78 -18.54 -2.38 4.34
C GLU A 78 -17.57 -1.20 4.25
N SER A 79 -17.09 -0.72 5.41
CA SER A 79 -16.13 0.36 5.49
C SER A 79 -14.70 -0.10 5.30
N ARG A 80 -14.39 -1.41 5.40
CA ARG A 80 -13.01 -1.92 5.26
C ARG A 80 -12.51 -1.86 3.82
N ASN A 81 -13.41 -1.87 2.85
CA ASN A 81 -13.09 -1.81 1.42
C ASN A 81 -12.43 -0.47 1.03
N GLU A 82 -12.84 0.63 1.68
CA GLU A 82 -12.19 1.95 1.54
C GLU A 82 -10.90 2.09 2.35
N ARG A 83 -10.37 1.00 2.91
CA ARG A 83 -9.32 1.02 3.95
C ARG A 83 -8.18 0.07 3.65
N GLY A 84 -7.98 -0.27 2.37
CA GLY A 84 -6.76 -0.92 1.91
C GLY A 84 -5.50 -0.15 2.30
N THR A 85 -5.59 1.15 2.56
CA THR A 85 -4.53 1.98 3.14
C THR A 85 -4.00 1.43 4.48
N VAL A 86 -4.87 1.00 5.40
CA VAL A 86 -4.40 0.43 6.70
C VAL A 86 -3.64 -0.87 6.47
N VAL A 87 -4.14 -1.72 5.58
CA VAL A 87 -3.51 -2.99 5.20
C VAL A 87 -2.18 -2.74 4.49
N TYR A 88 -2.14 -1.74 3.60
CA TYR A 88 -0.93 -1.32 2.91
C TYR A 88 0.16 -0.90 3.89
N LEU A 89 -0.18 -0.04 4.86
CA LEU A 89 0.74 0.45 5.88
C LEU A 89 1.28 -0.69 6.76
N LEU A 90 0.41 -1.57 7.25
CA LEU A 90 0.80 -2.73 8.04
C LEU A 90 1.65 -3.71 7.22
N GLY A 91 1.38 -3.81 5.92
CA GLY A 91 2.11 -4.66 4.98
C GLY A 91 3.49 -4.16 4.55
N GLN A 92 3.88 -2.93 4.90
CA GLN A 92 5.19 -2.39 4.51
C GLN A 92 6.36 -3.02 5.28
N ASN A 93 6.13 -3.44 6.53
CA ASN A 93 7.18 -3.95 7.42
C ASN A 93 6.74 -5.24 8.12
N LEU A 94 6.48 -6.27 7.33
CA LEU A 94 6.14 -7.60 7.83
C LEU A 94 7.39 -8.20 8.51
N ALA A 95 7.35 -8.34 9.83
CA ALA A 95 8.48 -8.83 10.61
C ALA A 95 8.09 -9.96 11.57
N SER A 96 6.81 -10.06 11.92
CA SER A 96 6.30 -10.99 12.93
C SER A 96 5.28 -11.97 12.36
N ALA A 97 5.06 -13.07 13.08
CA ALA A 97 3.96 -13.99 12.79
C ALA A 97 2.59 -13.28 12.87
N ASP A 98 2.45 -12.26 13.72
CA ASP A 98 1.21 -11.49 13.84
C ASP A 98 0.95 -10.61 12.62
N ASP A 99 2.01 -10.10 11.96
CA ASP A 99 1.88 -9.35 10.71
C ASP A 99 1.28 -10.24 9.62
N TRP A 100 1.84 -11.44 9.46
CA TRP A 100 1.35 -12.43 8.51
C TRP A 100 -0.04 -12.96 8.88
N GLY A 101 -0.29 -13.16 10.18
CA GLY A 101 -1.59 -13.52 10.71
C GLY A 101 -2.67 -12.50 10.34
N PHE A 102 -2.34 -11.21 10.44
CA PHE A 102 -3.23 -10.13 10.03
C PHE A 102 -3.47 -10.11 8.52
N LEU A 103 -2.43 -10.26 7.68
CA LEU A 103 -2.63 -10.33 6.23
C LEU A 103 -3.51 -11.52 5.83
N ARG A 104 -3.34 -12.66 6.50
CA ARG A 104 -4.18 -13.84 6.29
C ARG A 104 -5.62 -13.61 6.72
N GLU A 105 -5.83 -12.94 7.85
CA GLU A 105 -7.18 -12.53 8.31
C GLU A 105 -7.87 -11.66 7.25
N VAL A 106 -7.19 -10.61 6.77
CA VAL A 106 -7.71 -9.70 5.73
C VAL A 106 -8.00 -10.42 4.42
N ALA A 107 -7.08 -11.28 3.97
CA ALA A 107 -7.25 -12.06 2.75
C ALA A 107 -8.44 -13.04 2.84
N GLY A 108 -8.68 -13.58 4.04
CA GLY A 108 -9.74 -14.54 4.32
C GLY A 108 -11.09 -13.92 4.69
N GLU A 109 -11.26 -12.59 4.60
CA GLU A 109 -12.54 -11.96 4.91
C GLU A 109 -13.64 -12.39 3.92
N GLU A 110 -14.85 -12.57 4.46
CA GLU A 110 -16.04 -12.84 3.65
C GLU A 110 -16.25 -11.74 2.59
N PRO A 111 -16.51 -12.09 1.31
CA PRO A 111 -16.62 -11.10 0.26
C PRO A 111 -17.78 -10.13 0.51
N CYS A 112 -17.47 -8.84 0.58
CA CYS A 112 -18.48 -7.80 0.55
C CYS A 112 -18.96 -7.58 -0.89
N LEU A 113 -20.26 -7.73 -1.15
CA LEU A 113 -20.83 -7.66 -2.50
C LEU A 113 -21.52 -6.31 -2.79
N SER A 114 -21.41 -5.35 -1.87
CA SER A 114 -22.01 -4.03 -1.98
C SER A 114 -21.16 -2.98 -1.25
N LEU A 115 -20.94 -1.84 -1.88
CA LEU A 115 -20.26 -0.69 -1.26
C LEU A 115 -21.08 -0.03 -0.15
N LEU A 116 -22.38 -0.35 -0.05
CA LEU A 116 -23.28 0.25 0.95
C LEU A 116 -23.55 -0.65 2.14
N ALA A 117 -23.60 -1.97 1.94
CA ALA A 117 -23.89 -2.93 3.01
C ALA A 117 -23.52 -4.36 2.60
N CYS A 118 -22.54 -4.99 3.26
CA CYS A 118 -22.11 -6.34 2.92
C CYS A 118 -23.20 -7.41 3.13
N THR A 119 -24.22 -7.12 3.94
CA THR A 119 -25.38 -8.00 4.18
C THR A 119 -26.39 -8.00 3.02
N LYS A 120 -26.31 -7.02 2.11
CA LYS A 120 -27.12 -7.02 0.91
C LYS A 120 -26.51 -8.00 -0.08
N GLY A 121 -27.13 -9.17 -0.20
CA GLY A 121 -26.82 -10.12 -1.27
C GLY A 121 -26.96 -9.45 -2.64
N GLY A 122 -26.14 -9.88 -3.60
CA GLY A 122 -26.14 -9.33 -4.95
C GLY A 122 -24.84 -9.63 -5.68
N ARG A 123 -24.71 -9.09 -6.88
CA ARG A 123 -23.45 -9.11 -7.63
C ARG A 123 -22.85 -7.72 -7.58
N ALA A 124 -21.56 -7.62 -7.26
CA ALA A 124 -20.83 -6.37 -7.38
C ALA A 124 -21.01 -5.79 -8.80
N GLY A 125 -21.19 -4.47 -8.90
CA GLY A 125 -21.29 -3.80 -10.18
C GLY A 125 -19.98 -3.97 -10.99
N PRO A 126 -20.03 -3.80 -12.32
CA PRO A 126 -18.82 -3.71 -13.12
C PRO A 126 -17.91 -2.59 -12.59
N GLY A 127 -16.70 -2.94 -12.14
CA GLY A 127 -15.73 -2.00 -11.54
C GLY A 127 -15.69 -2.02 -10.01
N ASP A 128 -16.79 -2.36 -9.33
CA ASP A 128 -16.85 -2.40 -7.87
C ASP A 128 -16.08 -3.58 -7.28
N GLU A 129 -15.93 -4.65 -8.06
CA GLU A 129 -15.28 -5.89 -7.62
C GLU A 129 -13.86 -5.67 -7.09
N VAL A 130 -13.08 -4.79 -7.75
CA VAL A 130 -11.71 -4.48 -7.32
C VAL A 130 -11.72 -3.63 -6.06
N THR A 131 -12.59 -2.64 -6.00
CA THR A 131 -12.76 -1.76 -4.83
C THR A 131 -13.16 -2.56 -3.60
N LEU A 132 -14.15 -3.45 -3.75
CA LEU A 132 -14.63 -4.33 -2.68
C LEU A 132 -13.58 -5.36 -2.25
N ALA A 133 -12.71 -5.81 -3.14
CA ALA A 133 -11.63 -6.74 -2.82
C ALA A 133 -10.31 -6.04 -2.46
N TYR A 134 -10.26 -4.71 -2.42
CA TYR A 134 -9.01 -3.97 -2.37
C TYR A 134 -8.10 -4.35 -1.18
N PRO A 135 -8.61 -4.49 0.07
CA PRO A 135 -7.81 -4.98 1.19
C PRO A 135 -7.16 -6.35 0.94
N ALA A 136 -7.93 -7.32 0.44
CA ALA A 136 -7.43 -8.65 0.12
C ALA A 136 -6.40 -8.64 -1.02
N LEU A 137 -6.61 -7.79 -2.03
CA LEU A 137 -5.64 -7.60 -3.12
C LEU A 137 -4.32 -7.02 -2.63
N VAL A 138 -4.36 -6.07 -1.69
CA VAL A 138 -3.15 -5.53 -1.04
C VAL A 138 -2.42 -6.62 -0.25
N ALA A 139 -3.14 -7.43 0.53
CA ALA A 139 -2.55 -8.56 1.25
C ALA A 139 -1.87 -9.57 0.32
N LEU A 140 -2.55 -9.94 -0.78
CA LEU A 140 -1.98 -10.83 -1.81
C LEU A 140 -0.75 -10.24 -2.49
N LYS A 141 -0.70 -8.93 -2.71
CA LYS A 141 0.47 -8.27 -3.29
C LYS A 141 1.69 -8.29 -2.36
N ARG A 142 1.46 -8.24 -1.05
CA ARG A 142 2.55 -8.45 -0.08
C ARG A 142 3.02 -9.90 -0.05
N ALA A 143 2.10 -10.87 -0.15
CA ALA A 143 2.46 -12.28 -0.28
C ALA A 143 3.26 -12.54 -1.57
N GLU A 144 2.86 -11.96 -2.71
CA GLU A 144 3.61 -12.04 -3.97
C GLU A 144 5.05 -11.52 -3.81
N ALA A 145 5.22 -10.33 -3.22
CA ALA A 145 6.54 -9.75 -3.01
C ALA A 145 7.46 -10.64 -2.15
N ALA A 146 6.91 -11.26 -1.11
CA ALA A 146 7.67 -12.18 -0.26
C ALA A 146 8.06 -13.48 -0.99
N LEU A 147 7.16 -14.02 -1.81
CA LEU A 147 7.48 -15.18 -2.68
C LEU A 147 8.55 -14.84 -3.71
N GLU A 148 8.50 -13.66 -4.32
CA GLU A 148 9.54 -13.17 -5.25
C GLU A 148 10.90 -13.04 -4.57
N ALA A 149 10.93 -12.61 -3.31
CA ALA A 149 12.14 -12.51 -2.50
C ALA A 149 12.64 -13.87 -1.95
N GLY A 150 11.80 -14.91 -1.96
CA GLY A 150 12.08 -16.18 -1.30
C GLY A 150 12.02 -16.12 0.22
N GLU A 151 11.34 -15.12 0.77
CA GLU A 151 11.20 -14.87 2.21
C GLU A 151 9.79 -15.23 2.70
N SER A 152 9.65 -15.68 3.95
CA SER A 152 8.35 -15.97 4.59
C SER A 152 7.41 -16.79 3.69
N VAL A 153 7.97 -17.77 2.95
CA VAL A 153 7.26 -18.49 1.87
C VAL A 153 6.04 -19.22 2.41
N ALA A 154 6.15 -19.84 3.59
CA ALA A 154 5.05 -20.57 4.20
C ALA A 154 3.90 -19.64 4.58
N GLU A 155 4.22 -18.49 5.16
CA GLU A 155 3.28 -17.45 5.55
C GLU A 155 2.59 -16.82 4.34
N ALA A 156 3.35 -16.49 3.29
CA ALA A 156 2.82 -15.96 2.05
C ALA A 156 1.84 -16.94 1.38
N ARG A 157 2.17 -18.25 1.37
CA ARG A 157 1.25 -19.29 0.89
C ARG A 157 -0.02 -19.40 1.72
N ALA A 158 0.07 -19.22 3.04
CA ALA A 158 -1.11 -19.22 3.92
C ALA A 158 -2.05 -18.04 3.62
N VAL A 159 -1.51 -16.86 3.29
CA VAL A 159 -2.31 -15.70 2.84
C VAL A 159 -3.03 -16.00 1.52
N ILE A 160 -2.31 -16.60 0.56
CA ILE A 160 -2.88 -16.97 -0.75
C ILE A 160 -4.01 -17.99 -0.61
N ALA A 161 -3.81 -19.01 0.22
CA ALA A 161 -4.82 -20.03 0.49
C ALA A 161 -6.07 -19.43 1.16
N ALA A 162 -5.89 -18.47 2.08
CA ALA A 162 -7.02 -17.78 2.71
C ALA A 162 -7.84 -16.95 1.71
N ALA A 163 -7.19 -16.24 0.78
CA ALA A 163 -7.87 -15.48 -0.26
C ALA A 163 -8.67 -16.35 -1.23
N GLU A 164 -8.14 -17.53 -1.58
CA GLU A 164 -8.86 -18.48 -2.42
C GLU A 164 -10.10 -19.02 -1.71
N ALA A 165 -9.95 -19.41 -0.43
CA ALA A 165 -11.04 -19.95 0.37
C ALA A 165 -12.17 -18.93 0.60
N ALA A 166 -11.85 -17.64 0.73
CA ALA A 166 -12.83 -16.57 0.89
C ALA A 166 -13.73 -16.38 -0.34
N GLY A 167 -13.24 -16.69 -1.55
CA GLY A 167 -14.05 -16.65 -2.77
C GLY A 167 -14.39 -15.24 -3.29
N ALA A 168 -13.72 -14.18 -2.81
CA ALA A 168 -13.85 -12.85 -3.39
C ALA A 168 -13.29 -12.88 -4.83
N PRO A 169 -14.08 -12.65 -5.90
CA PRO A 169 -13.67 -13.17 -7.21
C PRO A 169 -12.42 -12.48 -7.78
N ALA A 170 -12.18 -11.20 -7.48
CA ALA A 170 -10.95 -10.51 -7.89
C ALA A 170 -9.71 -11.02 -7.13
N ALA A 171 -9.85 -11.28 -5.82
CA ALA A 171 -8.78 -11.82 -4.99
C ALA A 171 -8.50 -13.28 -5.36
N ALA A 172 -9.53 -14.10 -5.54
CA ALA A 172 -9.41 -15.50 -5.96
C ALA A 172 -8.66 -15.63 -7.30
N ARG A 173 -8.98 -14.79 -8.29
CA ARG A 173 -8.24 -14.76 -9.58
C ARG A 173 -6.76 -14.40 -9.39
N LEU A 174 -6.43 -13.49 -8.47
CA LEU A 174 -5.04 -13.18 -8.18
C LEU A 174 -4.35 -14.34 -7.44
N ALA A 175 -4.99 -14.93 -6.43
CA ALA A 175 -4.49 -16.06 -5.67
C ALA A 175 -4.16 -17.25 -6.59
N GLU A 176 -5.08 -17.62 -7.50
CA GLU A 176 -4.87 -18.69 -8.48
C GLU A 176 -3.66 -18.43 -9.39
N ARG A 177 -3.50 -17.19 -9.88
CA ARG A 177 -2.32 -16.81 -10.68
C ARG A 177 -1.03 -16.94 -9.88
N LEU A 178 -1.04 -16.55 -8.61
CA LEU A 178 0.15 -16.65 -7.76
C LEU A 178 0.52 -18.10 -7.49
N GLN A 179 -0.44 -18.98 -7.22
CA GLN A 179 -0.15 -20.42 -7.07
C GLN A 179 0.46 -21.03 -8.33
N LYS A 180 -0.05 -20.65 -9.52
CA LYS A 180 0.52 -21.12 -10.80
C LYS A 180 1.93 -20.58 -11.04
N ARG A 181 2.21 -19.35 -10.62
CA ARG A 181 3.52 -18.69 -10.80
C ARG A 181 4.57 -19.21 -9.81
N PHE A 182 4.15 -19.51 -8.58
CA PHE A 182 5.00 -19.98 -7.49
C PHE A 182 4.51 -21.35 -6.99
N PRO A 183 4.74 -22.43 -7.75
CA PRO A 183 4.32 -23.77 -7.35
C PRO A 183 4.95 -24.21 -6.02
#